data_AF-A0A485LEU9-F1
#
_entry.id   AF-A0A485LEU9-F1
#
_cell.length_a   1.000
_cell.length_b   1.000
_cell.length_c   1.000
_cell.angle_alpha   90.00
_cell.angle_beta   90.00
_cell.angle_gamma   90.00
#
_symmetry.space_group_name_H-M   'P 1'
#
loop_
_entity.id
_entity.type
_entity.pdbx_description
1 polymer ?
#
loop_
_entity_poly.entity_id
_entity_poly.type
_entity_poly.pdbx_seq_one_letter_code
_entity_poly.pdbx_strand_id
1 'polypeptide(L)'
;MAPGLEPLIDSEDPSLRDVDLRSKDVWRQYLPHIPLHVHDIWVDVLDRKGMQSWSVLCGPASLVCLFGHVSLQAMMNGTNLPPSQPDMAPVAIICQTDAAPFDARAVQHIRDAVVAGTLSPPPAHIYLALATASPPSISYYRVHDSLVP
;
A
#
# COMPACT_ATOMS: atom_id res chain seq x y z
N MET A 1 -4.89 -7.36 15.48
CA MET A 1 -3.97 -7.38 14.33
C MET A 1 -4.18 -8.68 13.56
N ALA A 2 -3.99 -8.66 12.24
CA ALA A 2 -3.91 -9.87 11.44
C ALA A 2 -2.69 -10.71 11.83
N PRO A 3 -2.80 -12.04 11.99
CA PRO A 3 -1.61 -12.87 12.15
C PRO A 3 -0.74 -12.76 10.89
N GLY A 4 0.54 -12.38 11.06
CA GLY A 4 1.51 -12.28 9.96
C GLY A 4 1.67 -10.90 9.31
N LEU A 5 0.91 -9.88 9.74
CA LEU A 5 1.15 -8.49 9.38
C LEU A 5 1.45 -7.67 10.63
N GLU A 6 2.63 -7.07 10.66
CA GLU A 6 3.06 -6.20 11.76
C GLU A 6 2.98 -4.74 11.32
N PRO A 7 2.33 -3.85 12.10
CA PRO A 7 2.34 -2.43 11.81
C PRO A 7 3.77 -1.91 11.93
N LEU A 8 4.24 -1.30 10.86
CA LEU A 8 5.54 -0.65 10.82
C LEU A 8 5.42 0.85 11.03
N ILE A 9 4.36 1.46 10.46
CA ILE A 9 4.09 2.89 10.55
C ILE A 9 2.58 3.11 10.57
N ASP A 10 2.13 4.07 11.37
CA ASP A 10 0.78 4.64 11.26
C ASP A 10 0.86 6.15 11.01
N SER A 11 -0.09 6.68 10.24
CA SER A 11 -0.33 8.12 10.13
C SER A 11 -0.48 8.83 11.48
N GLU A 12 -0.90 8.13 12.53
CA GLU A 12 -1.04 8.69 13.88
C GLU A 12 0.26 8.63 14.72
N ASP A 13 1.33 7.99 14.23
CA ASP A 13 2.58 7.79 14.95
C ASP A 13 3.21 9.14 15.37
N PRO A 14 3.32 9.42 16.69
CA PRO A 14 3.80 10.70 17.19
C PRO A 14 5.24 11.01 16.78
N SER A 15 6.07 10.01 16.46
CA SER A 15 7.46 10.21 16.04
C SER A 15 7.59 10.74 14.61
N LEU A 16 6.53 10.63 13.81
CA LEU A 16 6.52 10.96 12.38
C LEU A 16 5.60 12.14 12.03
N ARG A 17 4.83 12.67 12.99
CA ARG A 17 3.84 13.74 12.76
C ARG A 17 4.38 15.00 12.10
N ASP A 18 5.63 15.35 12.41
CA ASP A 18 6.28 16.57 11.90
C ASP A 18 7.35 16.27 10.82
N VAL A 19 7.51 15.00 10.42
CA VAL A 19 8.54 14.56 9.48
C VAL A 19 7.96 14.50 8.06
N ASP A 20 8.53 15.27 7.13
CA ASP A 20 8.13 15.21 5.72
C ASP A 20 8.72 13.97 5.04
N LEU A 21 8.00 12.85 5.15
CA LEU A 21 8.32 11.56 4.53
C LEU A 21 8.22 11.57 3.00
N ARG A 22 7.79 12.68 2.36
CA ARG A 22 7.78 12.80 0.89
C ARG A 22 9.17 12.83 0.28
N SER A 23 10.17 13.28 1.04
CA SER A 23 11.55 13.23 0.58
C SER A 23 12.12 11.81 0.70
N LYS A 24 12.68 11.29 -0.41
CA LYS A 24 13.37 9.98 -0.42
C LYS A 24 14.52 9.92 0.58
N ASP A 25 15.23 11.03 0.79
CA ASP A 25 16.37 11.06 1.71
C ASP A 25 15.89 11.02 3.16
N VAL A 26 14.79 11.71 3.48
CA VAL A 26 14.15 11.64 4.81
C VAL A 26 13.59 10.24 5.03
N TRP A 27 12.90 9.66 4.04
CA TRP A 27 12.39 8.30 4.11
C TRP A 27 13.50 7.29 4.44
N ARG A 28 14.66 7.36 3.76
CA ARG A 28 15.79 6.47 4.03
C ARG A 28 16.35 6.61 5.45
N GLN A 29 16.28 7.80 6.03
CA GLN A 29 16.78 8.05 7.38
C GLN A 29 15.87 7.44 8.44
N TYR A 30 14.55 7.63 8.30
CA TYR A 30 13.57 7.18 9.29
C TYR A 30 13.13 5.72 9.08
N LEU A 31 13.14 5.25 7.82
CA LEU A 31 12.59 3.97 7.40
C LEU A 31 13.59 3.19 6.54
N PRO A 32 14.83 2.97 7.02
CA PRO A 32 15.90 2.36 6.23
C PRO A 32 15.60 0.92 5.79
N HIS A 33 14.69 0.24 6.50
CA HIS A 33 14.30 -1.14 6.23
C HIS A 33 13.19 -1.27 5.18
N ILE A 34 12.54 -0.16 4.81
CA ILE A 34 11.48 -0.17 3.80
C ILE A 34 12.09 0.11 2.43
N PRO A 35 11.89 -0.78 1.44
CA PRO A 35 12.40 -0.57 0.09
C PRO A 35 11.90 0.73 -0.56
N LEU A 36 12.76 1.38 -1.34
CA LEU A 36 12.43 2.67 -1.97
C LEU A 36 11.28 2.61 -2.99
N HIS A 37 11.02 1.46 -3.60
CA HIS A 37 9.86 1.32 -4.49
C HIS A 37 8.54 1.48 -3.73
N VAL A 38 8.51 1.17 -2.43
CA VAL A 38 7.35 1.39 -1.57
C VAL A 38 7.15 2.89 -1.35
N HIS A 39 8.23 3.67 -1.21
CA HIS A 39 8.14 5.13 -1.13
C HIS A 39 7.49 5.72 -2.40
N ASP A 40 7.89 5.23 -3.58
CA ASP A 40 7.31 5.69 -4.84
C ASP A 40 5.80 5.40 -4.93
N ILE A 41 5.37 4.20 -4.49
CA ILE A 41 3.95 3.82 -4.41
C ILE A 41 3.23 4.66 -3.35
N TRP A 42 3.83 4.85 -2.18
CA TRP A 42 3.28 5.64 -1.08
C TRP A 42 3.03 7.09 -1.50
N VAL A 43 4.01 7.74 -2.15
CA VAL A 43 3.83 9.10 -2.69
C VAL A 43 2.72 9.16 -3.74
N ASP A 44 2.65 8.19 -4.66
CA ASP A 44 1.58 8.15 -5.68
C ASP A 44 0.19 8.04 -5.03
N VAL A 45 0.02 7.15 -4.06
CA VAL A 45 -1.29 6.94 -3.43
C VAL A 45 -1.68 8.10 -2.51
N LEU A 46 -0.74 8.75 -1.83
CA LEU A 46 -1.04 9.94 -1.02
C LEU A 46 -1.30 11.18 -1.89
N ASP A 47 -0.36 11.56 -2.75
CA ASP A 47 -0.40 12.85 -3.43
C ASP A 47 -1.29 12.85 -4.68
N ARG A 48 -1.34 11.73 -5.41
CA ARG A 48 -2.18 11.64 -6.63
C ARG A 48 -3.54 11.06 -6.37
N LYS A 49 -3.63 10.02 -5.54
CA LYS A 49 -4.90 9.32 -5.26
C LYS A 49 -5.61 9.82 -4.00
N GLY A 50 -4.95 10.64 -3.19
CA GLY A 50 -5.56 11.27 -2.01
C GLY A 50 -5.85 10.29 -0.88
N MET A 51 -4.98 9.29 -0.66
CA MET A 51 -5.15 8.32 0.42
C MET A 51 -5.12 9.00 1.80
N GLN A 52 -6.07 8.61 2.66
CA GLN A 52 -6.23 9.11 4.03
C GLN A 52 -6.12 7.99 5.06
N SER A 53 -5.82 8.32 6.32
CA SER A 53 -5.73 7.37 7.46
C SER A 53 -4.91 6.13 7.10
N TRP A 54 -3.69 6.35 6.62
CA TRP A 54 -2.86 5.32 6.06
C TRP A 54 -1.93 4.70 7.10
N SER A 55 -1.58 3.44 6.89
CA SER A 55 -0.62 2.70 7.69
C SER A 55 0.24 1.84 6.77
N VAL A 56 1.50 1.61 7.15
CA VAL A 56 2.42 0.71 6.47
C VAL A 56 2.55 -0.56 7.30
N LEU A 57 2.23 -1.70 6.70
CA LEU A 57 2.29 -3.01 7.32
C LEU A 57 3.37 -3.84 6.63
N CYS A 58 4.15 -4.58 7.40
CA CYS A 58 5.11 -5.54 6.87
C CYS A 58 4.53 -6.95 6.95
N GLY A 59 4.60 -7.66 5.82
CA GLY A 59 4.26 -9.06 5.70
C GLY A 59 5.50 -9.94 5.56
N PRO A 60 5.31 -11.26 5.42
CA PRO A 60 6.40 -12.20 5.20
C PRO A 60 7.16 -11.90 3.90
N ALA A 61 8.42 -12.35 3.85
CA ALA A 61 9.32 -12.14 2.72
C ALA A 61 9.60 -10.65 2.38
N SER A 62 9.54 -9.77 3.39
CA SER A 62 9.79 -8.33 3.25
C SER A 62 8.82 -7.60 2.30
N LEU A 63 7.66 -8.20 2.06
CA LEU A 63 6.59 -7.55 1.33
C LEU A 63 5.93 -6.51 2.21
N VAL A 64 5.64 -5.36 1.62
CA VAL A 64 5.06 -4.23 2.32
C VAL A 64 3.66 -3.99 1.80
N CYS A 65 2.72 -3.78 2.71
CA CYS A 65 1.33 -3.47 2.40
C CYS A 65 1.01 -2.06 2.92
N LEU A 66 0.49 -1.20 2.05
CA LEU A 66 -0.10 0.07 2.45
C LEU A 66 -1.58 -0.15 2.70
N PHE A 67 -2.06 0.28 3.85
CA PHE A 67 -3.48 0.29 4.17
C PHE A 67 -3.95 1.73 4.30
N GLY A 68 -5.17 2.04 3.88
CA GLY A 68 -5.74 3.37 4.05
C GLY A 68 -7.09 3.52 3.35
N HIS A 69 -7.67 4.72 3.41
CA HIS A 69 -8.90 5.06 2.72
C HIS A 69 -8.59 5.78 1.43
N VAL A 70 -9.10 5.29 0.30
CA VAL A 70 -8.90 5.93 -1.01
C VAL A 70 -10.16 5.79 -1.85
N SER A 71 -10.38 6.73 -2.75
CA SER A 71 -11.46 6.62 -3.73
C SER A 71 -11.19 5.47 -4.70
N LEU A 72 -12.20 4.65 -4.97
CA LEU A 72 -12.11 3.60 -5.99
C LEU A 72 -11.95 4.18 -7.40
N GLN A 73 -12.55 5.34 -7.67
CA GLN A 73 -12.33 6.04 -8.92
C GLN A 73 -10.85 6.44 -9.06
N ALA A 74 -10.17 6.82 -7.98
CA ALA A 74 -8.75 7.23 -8.01
C ALA A 74 -7.85 6.02 -8.29
N MET A 75 -8.24 4.86 -7.77
CA MET A 75 -7.57 3.59 -8.07
C MET A 75 -7.78 3.16 -9.53
N MET A 76 -8.97 3.39 -10.10
CA MET A 76 -9.33 2.97 -11.46
C MET A 76 -8.83 3.92 -12.56
N ASN A 77 -8.89 5.23 -12.35
CA ASN A 77 -8.79 6.19 -13.46
C ASN A 77 -7.37 6.71 -13.73
N GLY A 78 -6.34 6.27 -13.00
CA GLY A 78 -4.95 6.71 -13.22
C GLY A 78 -4.72 8.23 -13.17
N THR A 79 -5.73 9.00 -12.76
CA THR A 79 -5.78 10.46 -12.80
C THR A 79 -5.95 11.01 -11.39
N ASN A 80 -5.41 12.21 -11.18
CA ASN A 80 -5.57 12.95 -9.93
C ASN A 80 -7.05 13.31 -9.76
N LEU A 81 -7.71 12.73 -8.77
CA LEU A 81 -9.08 13.10 -8.45
C LEU A 81 -9.10 14.20 -7.40
N PRO A 82 -10.07 15.13 -7.45
CA PRO A 82 -10.21 16.16 -6.44
C PRO A 82 -10.46 15.53 -5.05
N PRO A 83 -9.93 16.15 -3.97
CA PRO A 83 -9.85 15.57 -2.62
C PRO A 83 -11.20 15.37 -1.91
N SER A 84 -12.31 15.83 -2.48
CA SER A 84 -13.66 15.69 -1.92
C SER A 84 -14.46 14.64 -2.69
N GLN A 85 -14.07 13.37 -2.60
CA GLN A 85 -14.89 12.29 -3.14
C GLN A 85 -15.70 11.61 -2.03
N PRO A 86 -17.01 11.42 -2.24
CA PRO A 86 -17.89 10.79 -1.24
C PRO A 86 -17.64 9.29 -1.07
N ASP A 87 -16.95 8.65 -2.02
CA ASP A 87 -16.80 7.19 -2.09
C ASP A 87 -15.42 6.71 -1.61
N MET A 88 -15.02 7.14 -0.41
CA MET A 88 -13.79 6.66 0.22
C MET A 88 -14.02 5.25 0.76
N ALA A 89 -13.21 4.29 0.32
CA ALA A 89 -13.27 2.91 0.78
C ALA A 89 -11.94 2.51 1.43
N PRO A 90 -11.95 1.64 2.47
CA PRO A 90 -10.73 1.07 2.99
C PRO A 90 -10.11 0.14 1.95
N VAL A 91 -8.83 0.34 1.67
CA VAL A 91 -8.07 -0.36 0.63
C VAL A 91 -6.74 -0.84 1.21
N ALA A 92 -6.33 -2.05 0.80
CA ALA A 92 -4.99 -2.57 1.02
C ALA A 92 -4.23 -2.64 -0.31
N ILE A 93 -2.97 -2.22 -0.31
CA ILE A 93 -2.10 -2.17 -1.49
C ILE A 93 -0.82 -2.93 -1.18
N ILE A 94 -0.70 -4.12 -1.76
CA ILE A 94 0.49 -4.97 -1.67
C ILE A 94 1.53 -4.40 -2.64
N CYS A 95 2.66 -3.95 -2.11
CA CYS A 95 3.72 -3.30 -2.89
C CYS A 95 4.72 -4.33 -3.42
N GLN A 96 5.04 -4.23 -4.71
CA GLN A 96 6.01 -5.05 -5.41
C GLN A 96 6.88 -4.20 -6.33
N THR A 97 8.02 -4.76 -6.73
CA THR A 97 8.92 -4.19 -7.73
C THR A 97 9.31 -5.23 -8.77
N ASP A 98 9.57 -4.79 -10.00
CA ASP A 98 10.14 -5.62 -11.07
C ASP A 98 11.57 -6.10 -10.80
N ALA A 99 12.26 -5.54 -9.80
CA ALA A 99 13.59 -5.97 -9.38
C ALA A 99 13.62 -7.32 -8.65
N ALA A 100 12.46 -7.79 -8.15
CA ALA A 100 12.34 -9.07 -7.44
C ALA A 100 11.44 -10.03 -8.21
N PRO A 101 11.70 -11.36 -8.17
CA PRO A 101 10.79 -12.34 -8.73
C PRO A 101 9.41 -12.23 -8.08
N PHE A 102 8.37 -12.25 -8.90
CA PHE A 102 6.99 -12.24 -8.41
C PHE A 102 6.67 -13.53 -7.66
N ASP A 103 6.27 -13.41 -6.40
CA ASP A 103 5.81 -14.54 -5.57
C ASP A 103 4.30 -14.46 -5.33
N ALA A 104 3.55 -15.23 -6.12
CA ALA A 104 2.10 -15.32 -6.01
C ALA A 104 1.65 -15.87 -4.64
N ARG A 105 2.43 -16.76 -4.02
CA ARG A 105 2.08 -17.36 -2.72
C ARG A 105 2.24 -16.34 -1.60
N ALA A 106 3.29 -15.54 -1.65
CA ALA A 106 3.48 -14.46 -0.68
C ALA A 106 2.37 -13.39 -0.80
N VAL A 107 1.97 -13.03 -2.03
CA VAL A 107 0.83 -12.12 -2.27
C VAL A 107 -0.48 -12.72 -1.75
N GLN A 108 -0.75 -14.01 -2.02
CA GLN A 108 -1.93 -14.70 -1.50
C GLN A 108 -1.93 -14.74 0.02
N HIS A 109 -0.79 -15.03 0.65
CA HIS A 109 -0.69 -15.08 2.11
C HIS A 109 -0.97 -13.72 2.74
N ILE A 110 -0.45 -12.62 2.18
CA ILE A 110 -0.74 -11.26 2.66
C ILE A 110 -2.21 -10.93 2.48
N ARG A 111 -2.79 -11.27 1.33
CA ARG A 111 -4.22 -11.10 1.11
C ARG A 111 -5.02 -11.83 2.19
N ASP A 112 -4.72 -13.10 2.42
CA ASP A 112 -5.45 -13.92 3.39
C ASP A 112 -5.25 -13.37 4.81
N ALA A 113 -4.06 -12.87 5.15
CA ALA A 113 -3.81 -12.17 6.41
C ALA A 113 -4.61 -10.86 6.50
N VAL A 114 -4.66 -10.05 5.44
CA VAL A 114 -5.45 -8.81 5.39
C VAL A 114 -6.95 -9.09 5.57
N VAL A 115 -7.47 -10.14 4.92
CA VAL A 115 -8.90 -10.53 4.98
C VAL A 115 -9.25 -11.19 6.30
N ALA A 116 -8.41 -12.11 6.80
CA ALA A 116 -8.59 -12.75 8.11
C ALA A 116 -8.27 -11.80 9.28
N GLY A 117 -7.62 -10.69 8.97
CA GLY A 117 -7.15 -9.70 9.92
C GLY A 117 -8.26 -8.89 10.56
N THR A 118 -8.02 -8.47 11.81
CA THR A 118 -8.87 -7.51 12.52
C THR A 118 -8.63 -6.06 12.07
N LEU A 119 -8.14 -5.81 10.85
CA LEU A 119 -8.08 -4.44 10.33
C LEU A 119 -9.51 -3.93 10.35
N SER A 120 -9.74 -2.82 11.06
CA SER A 120 -11.06 -2.27 11.28
C SER A 120 -11.09 -0.85 10.72
N PRO A 121 -11.89 -0.60 9.66
CA PRO A 121 -12.68 -1.57 8.90
C PRO A 121 -11.81 -2.50 8.05
N PRO A 122 -12.27 -3.73 7.73
CA PRO A 122 -11.56 -4.59 6.79
C PRO A 122 -11.52 -3.90 5.42
N PRO A 123 -10.42 -4.04 4.65
CA PRO A 123 -10.36 -3.43 3.34
C PRO A 123 -11.43 -4.03 2.43
N ALA A 124 -12.21 -3.16 1.81
CA ALA A 124 -13.20 -3.53 0.82
C ALA A 124 -12.53 -3.96 -0.50
N HIS A 125 -11.31 -3.48 -0.74
CA HIS A 125 -10.55 -3.78 -1.96
C HIS A 125 -9.08 -4.01 -1.65
N ILE A 126 -8.49 -4.98 -2.36
CA ILE A 126 -7.08 -5.32 -2.26
C ILE A 126 -6.47 -5.13 -3.65
N TYR A 127 -5.36 -4.42 -3.72
CA TYR A 127 -4.61 -4.17 -4.95
C TYR A 127 -3.18 -4.66 -4.82
N LEU A 128 -2.62 -5.08 -5.94
CA LEU A 128 -1.20 -5.30 -6.14
C LEU A 128 -0.66 -4.07 -6.89
N ALA A 129 0.26 -3.35 -6.28
CA ALA A 129 0.99 -2.26 -6.92
C ALA A 129 2.35 -2.77 -7.38
N LEU A 130 2.62 -2.69 -8.67
CA LEU A 130 3.91 -3.03 -9.27
C LEU A 130 4.61 -1.75 -9.70
N ALA A 131 5.73 -1.43 -9.04
CA ALA A 131 6.61 -0.34 -9.41
C ALA A 131 7.75 -0.86 -10.31
N THR A 132 7.88 -0.29 -11.51
CA THR A 132 8.96 -0.61 -12.46
C THR A 132 10.01 0.49 -12.46
N ALA A 133 11.28 0.12 -12.61
CA ALA A 133 12.38 1.10 -12.59
C ALA A 133 12.65 1.73 -13.97
N SER A 134 12.43 1.01 -15.07
CA SER A 134 12.75 1.50 -16.42
C SER A 134 11.82 0.91 -17.50
N PRO A 135 10.88 1.69 -18.07
CA PRO A 135 10.55 3.06 -17.66
C PRO A 135 9.94 3.12 -16.26
N PRO A 136 10.09 4.24 -15.53
CA PRO A 136 9.47 4.41 -14.22
C PRO A 136 7.96 4.42 -14.36
N SER A 137 7.29 3.42 -13.80
CA SER A 137 5.83 3.33 -13.84
C SER A 137 5.31 2.60 -12.61
N ILE A 138 4.07 2.91 -12.22
CA ILE A 138 3.36 2.21 -11.15
C ILE A 138 2.04 1.72 -11.74
N SER A 139 1.84 0.41 -11.71
CA SER A 139 0.63 -0.24 -12.19
C SER A 139 -0.12 -0.87 -11.03
N TYR A 140 -1.45 -0.70 -11.01
CA TYR A 140 -2.33 -1.23 -9.98
C TYR A 140 -3.22 -2.33 -10.54
N TYR A 141 -3.17 -3.51 -9.95
CA TYR A 141 -3.99 -4.65 -10.32
C TYR A 141 -4.91 -5.00 -9.16
N ARG A 142 -6.21 -5.07 -9.40
CA ARG A 142 -7.15 -5.50 -8.36
C ARG A 142 -6.97 -6.99 -8.10
N VAL A 143 -6.68 -7.34 -6.86
CA VAL A 143 -6.59 -8.74 -6.42
C VAL A 143 -7.99 -9.18 -6.04
N HIS A 144 -8.59 -9.97 -6.93
CA HIS A 144 -9.86 -10.62 -6.66
C HIS A 144 -9.64 -11.93 -5.91
N ASP A 145 -10.68 -12.41 -5.24
CA ASP A 145 -10.85 -13.85 -5.08
C ASP A 145 -10.75 -14.47 -6.47
N SER A 146 -9.63 -15.14 -6.77
CA SER A 146 -9.73 -16.22 -7.72
C SER A 146 -10.67 -17.22 -7.07
N LEU A 147 -11.80 -17.52 -7.71
CA LEU A 147 -12.40 -18.84 -7.58
C LEU A 147 -11.28 -19.82 -7.91
N VAL A 148 -10.55 -20.30 -6.90
CA VAL A 148 -9.60 -21.38 -7.11
C VAL A 148 -10.46 -22.62 -7.46
N PRO A 149 -10.10 -23.38 -8.51
CA PRO A 149 -10.87 -24.51 -9.06
C PRO A 149 -11.37 -25.53 -8.04
#